data_AF-A0A7R5K6M9-F1
#
_entry.id   AF-A0A7R5K6M9-F1
#
_cell.length_a   1.000
_cell.length_b   1.000
_cell.length_c   1.000
_cell.angle_alpha   90.00
_cell.angle_beta   90.00
_cell.angle_gamma   90.00
#
_symmetry.space_group_name_H-M   'P 1'
#
loop_
_entity.id
_entity.type
_entity.pdbx_description
1 polymer ?
#
loop_
_entity_poly.entity_id
_entity_poly.type
_entity_poly.pdbx_seq_one_letter_code
_entity_poly.pdbx_strand_id
1 'polypeptide(L)'
;MIAPRSGGGRGGPPQVGSGRGTLRLRSRGPATVEEQPSAFEERAVAKVDDLLESYMGIRDSELAATMVELGRDARDPDALAEALDSQLGDFAFPDEFVFDVWGAIGDAKVGRC
;
A
#
# COMPACT_ATOMS: atom_id res chain seq x y z
N MET A 1 55.98 -35.39 7.65
CA MET A 1 55.31 -34.12 7.34
C MET A 1 53.81 -34.35 7.41
N ILE A 2 53.19 -34.12 8.58
CA ILE A 2 51.74 -34.20 8.81
C ILE A 2 51.41 -33.11 9.82
N ALA A 3 50.59 -32.15 9.43
CA ALA A 3 49.99 -31.15 10.30
C ALA A 3 48.48 -31.46 10.41
N PRO A 4 47.89 -31.46 11.61
CA PRO A 4 46.44 -31.42 11.73
C PRO A 4 45.95 -30.09 12.35
N ARG A 5 44.72 -29.73 11.97
CA ARG A 5 43.72 -28.83 12.60
C ARG A 5 43.99 -27.31 12.58
N SER A 6 43.10 -26.56 11.93
CA SER A 6 42.16 -25.62 12.62
C SER A 6 41.33 -24.80 11.63
N GLY A 7 40.08 -24.49 12.03
CA GLY A 7 39.18 -23.51 11.40
C GLY A 7 38.24 -24.17 10.38
N GLY A 8 36.94 -24.33 10.64
CA GLY A 8 36.03 -23.31 11.16
C GLY A 8 35.02 -23.07 10.04
N GLY A 9 33.82 -23.62 10.20
CA GLY A 9 32.83 -23.72 9.14
C GLY A 9 32.31 -22.38 8.64
N ARG A 10 31.69 -22.43 7.45
CA ARG A 10 30.45 -21.74 7.10
C ARG A 10 30.05 -22.22 5.70
N GLY A 11 29.12 -23.16 5.65
CA GLY A 11 28.28 -23.35 4.48
C GLY A 11 27.47 -22.08 4.28
N GLY A 12 27.80 -21.30 3.27
CA GLY A 12 26.92 -20.24 2.78
C GLY A 12 25.85 -20.89 1.91
N PRO A 13 24.55 -20.73 2.23
CA PRO A 13 23.51 -21.06 1.27
C PRO A 13 23.55 -20.08 0.09
N PRO A 14 23.01 -20.49 -1.07
CA PRO A 14 23.13 -19.77 -2.32
C PRO A 14 22.43 -18.42 -2.28
N GLN A 15 22.98 -17.50 -3.07
CA GLN A 15 22.44 -16.19 -3.44
C GLN A 15 20.94 -16.30 -3.80
N VAL A 16 20.08 -16.00 -2.83
CA VAL A 16 18.64 -15.91 -3.02
C VAL A 16 18.35 -14.52 -3.58
N GLY A 17 17.85 -14.47 -4.82
CA GLY A 17 17.31 -13.24 -5.40
C GLY A 17 16.23 -12.72 -4.46
N SER A 18 16.27 -11.43 -4.14
CA SER A 18 15.30 -10.77 -3.27
C SER A 18 13.95 -10.61 -3.99
N GLY A 19 13.31 -11.73 -4.34
CA GLY A 19 11.91 -11.83 -4.71
C GLY A 19 11.04 -11.76 -3.47
N ARG A 20 11.03 -10.59 -2.80
CA ARG A 20 10.12 -10.30 -1.69
C ARG A 20 8.75 -9.95 -2.27
N GLY A 21 8.06 -10.95 -2.81
CA GLY A 21 6.63 -10.86 -3.13
C GLY A 21 5.82 -11.11 -1.86
N THR A 22 4.96 -10.17 -1.49
CA THR A 22 4.03 -10.32 -0.35
C THR A 22 2.69 -10.83 -0.84
N LEU A 23 2.23 -11.95 -0.29
CA LEU A 23 0.93 -12.54 -0.62
C LEU A 23 -0.18 -11.75 0.08
N ARG A 24 -1.04 -11.06 -0.68
CA ARG A 24 -2.16 -10.28 -0.14
C ARG A 24 -3.44 -11.11 -0.21
N LEU A 25 -4.02 -11.44 0.94
CA LEU A 25 -5.25 -12.21 1.04
C LEU A 25 -6.43 -11.24 1.12
N ARG A 26 -7.28 -11.16 0.09
CA ARG A 26 -8.49 -10.33 0.13
C ARG A 26 -9.72 -11.17 0.46
N SER A 27 -10.56 -10.69 1.37
CA SER A 27 -11.77 -11.38 1.85
C SER A 27 -12.91 -11.45 0.81
N ARG A 28 -12.79 -10.75 -0.32
CA ARG A 28 -13.66 -10.91 -1.50
C ARG A 28 -12.86 -10.80 -2.80
N GLY A 29 -12.51 -11.95 -3.37
CA GLY A 29 -11.87 -12.06 -4.70
C GLY A 29 -10.59 -12.90 -4.69
N PRO A 30 -10.20 -13.51 -5.82
CA PRO A 30 -9.01 -14.36 -5.90
C PRO A 30 -7.74 -13.55 -5.68
N ALA A 31 -6.82 -14.10 -4.88
CA ALA A 31 -5.55 -13.47 -4.52
C ALA A 31 -4.66 -13.29 -5.77
N THR A 32 -4.43 -12.05 -6.17
CA THR A 32 -3.49 -11.67 -7.23
C THR A 32 -2.15 -11.25 -6.61
N VAL A 33 -1.05 -11.73 -7.20
CA VAL A 33 0.31 -11.32 -6.85
C VAL A 33 0.63 -10.08 -7.68
N GLU A 34 0.40 -8.90 -7.12
CA GLU A 34 0.78 -7.62 -7.74
C GLU A 34 2.20 -7.23 -7.28
N GLU A 35 2.95 -6.60 -8.18
CA GLU A 35 4.29 -6.07 -7.94
C GLU A 35 4.26 -5.09 -6.77
N GLN A 36 5.29 -5.14 -5.91
CA GLN A 36 5.40 -4.41 -4.65
C GLN A 36 4.88 -2.97 -4.78
N PRO A 37 4.01 -2.49 -3.87
CA PRO A 37 3.53 -1.12 -3.94
C PRO A 37 4.74 -0.21 -4.07
N SER A 38 4.74 0.60 -5.12
CA SER A 38 5.82 1.54 -5.38
C SER A 38 6.00 2.41 -4.13
N ALA A 39 7.22 2.92 -3.88
CA ALA A 39 7.46 3.81 -2.72
C ALA A 39 6.52 5.03 -2.68
N PHE A 40 5.90 5.35 -3.81
CA PHE A 40 4.78 6.28 -3.93
C PHE A 40 3.49 5.77 -3.26
N GLU A 41 3.04 4.55 -3.59
CA GLU A 41 1.81 3.97 -3.05
C GLU A 41 1.90 3.80 -1.53
N GLU A 42 3.03 3.36 -0.98
CA GLU A 42 3.22 3.29 0.47
C GLU A 42 3.05 4.67 1.14
N ARG A 43 3.56 5.74 0.51
CA ARG A 43 3.41 7.11 1.01
C ARG A 43 1.97 7.61 0.89
N ALA A 44 1.30 7.28 -0.20
CA ALA A 44 -0.11 7.62 -0.39
C ALA A 44 -0.98 6.88 0.65
N VAL A 45 -0.70 5.59 0.89
CA VAL A 45 -1.40 4.77 1.90
C VAL A 45 -1.22 5.39 3.28
N ALA A 46 0.00 5.76 3.66
CA ALA A 46 0.26 6.40 4.95
C ALA A 46 -0.47 7.75 5.09
N LYS A 47 -0.45 8.60 4.05
CA LYS A 47 -1.20 9.88 4.07
C LYS A 47 -2.71 9.66 4.19
N VAL A 48 -3.26 8.67 3.50
CA VAL A 48 -4.69 8.35 3.59
C VAL A 48 -5.03 7.77 4.97
N ASP A 49 -4.16 6.96 5.56
CA ASP A 49 -4.34 6.46 6.93
C ASP A 49 -4.32 7.58 7.97
N ASP A 50 -3.44 8.58 7.81
CA ASP A 50 -3.45 9.79 8.65
C ASP A 50 -4.77 10.58 8.48
N LEU A 51 -5.33 10.63 7.27
CA LEU A 51 -6.64 11.25 7.03
C LEU A 51 -7.75 10.47 7.74
N LEU A 52 -7.74 9.13 7.68
CA LEU A 52 -8.69 8.29 8.42
C LEU A 52 -8.59 8.51 9.94
N GLU A 53 -7.37 8.66 10.47
CA GLU A 53 -7.16 8.96 11.88
C GLU A 53 -7.72 10.35 12.23
N SER A 54 -7.48 11.36 11.37
CA SER A 54 -7.97 12.72 11.61
C SER A 54 -9.51 12.86 11.50
N TYR A 55 -10.14 12.12 10.59
CA TYR A 55 -11.58 12.22 10.34
C TYR A 55 -12.42 11.26 11.20
N MET A 56 -11.96 10.02 11.40
CA MET A 56 -12.71 8.98 12.11
C MET A 56 -12.07 8.54 13.43
N GLY A 57 -10.83 8.94 13.72
CA GLY A 57 -10.09 8.48 14.90
C GLY A 57 -9.64 7.03 14.81
N ILE A 58 -9.65 6.44 13.60
CA ILE A 58 -9.25 5.05 13.35
C ILE A 58 -8.11 5.00 12.33
N ARG A 59 -7.25 3.98 12.47
CA ARG A 59 -6.25 3.62 11.46
C ARG A 59 -6.58 2.27 10.86
N ASP A 60 -6.67 2.23 9.55
CA ASP A 60 -6.92 1.03 8.77
C ASP A 60 -6.13 1.08 7.47
N SER A 61 -4.94 0.48 7.51
CA SER A 61 -4.05 0.38 6.36
C SER A 61 -4.63 -0.41 5.19
N GLU A 62 -5.56 -1.35 5.41
CA GLU A 62 -6.19 -2.09 4.32
C GLU A 62 -7.22 -1.23 3.58
N LEU A 63 -8.01 -0.47 4.33
CA LEU A 63 -8.96 0.50 3.79
C LEU A 63 -8.22 1.63 3.07
N ALA A 64 -7.19 2.21 3.69
CA ALA A 64 -6.36 3.23 3.07
C ALA A 64 -5.71 2.76 1.76
N ALA A 65 -5.18 1.53 1.74
CA ALA A 65 -4.60 0.98 0.52
C ALA A 65 -5.65 0.74 -0.57
N THR A 66 -6.88 0.34 -0.21
CA THR A 66 -7.97 0.21 -1.17
C THR A 66 -8.38 1.57 -1.74
N MET A 67 -8.45 2.62 -0.92
CA MET A 67 -8.72 3.99 -1.38
C MET A 67 -7.64 4.50 -2.35
N VAL A 68 -6.36 4.22 -2.06
CA VAL A 68 -5.24 4.61 -2.92
C VAL A 68 -5.29 3.90 -4.26
N GLU A 69 -5.62 2.61 -4.26
CA GLU A 69 -5.82 1.84 -5.50
C GLU A 69 -6.97 2.42 -6.33
N LEU A 70 -8.11 2.75 -5.71
CA LEU A 70 -9.24 3.38 -6.41
C LEU A 70 -8.89 4.75 -6.98
N GLY A 71 -8.18 5.59 -6.21
CA GLY A 71 -7.72 6.90 -6.67
C GLY A 71 -6.55 6.85 -7.65
N ARG A 72 -5.87 5.71 -7.78
CA ARG A 72 -4.85 5.53 -8.81
C ARG A 72 -5.47 5.49 -10.20
N ASP A 73 -6.61 4.79 -10.32
CA ASP A 73 -7.33 4.57 -11.59
C ASP A 73 -8.36 5.68 -11.90
N ALA A 74 -8.86 6.38 -10.88
CA ALA A 74 -9.71 7.54 -11.08
C ALA A 74 -8.96 8.67 -11.83
N ARG A 75 -9.68 9.39 -12.71
CA ARG A 75 -9.16 10.52 -13.49
C ARG A 75 -9.55 11.88 -12.91
N ASP A 76 -10.58 11.90 -12.08
CA ASP A 76 -11.21 13.07 -11.52
C ASP A 76 -11.74 12.72 -10.12
N PRO A 77 -11.88 13.72 -9.24
CA PRO A 77 -12.36 13.51 -7.87
C PRO A 77 -13.78 12.95 -7.82
N ASP A 78 -14.65 13.30 -8.78
CA ASP A 78 -15.99 12.72 -8.89
C ASP A 78 -15.95 11.20 -9.16
N ALA A 79 -15.06 10.74 -10.05
CA ALA A 79 -14.84 9.32 -10.28
C ALA A 79 -14.27 8.60 -9.05
N LEU A 80 -13.43 9.27 -8.24
CA LEU A 80 -13.01 8.72 -6.94
C LEU A 80 -14.20 8.62 -5.99
N ALA A 81 -15.04 9.66 -5.89
CA ALA A 81 -16.22 9.66 -5.04
C ALA A 81 -17.17 8.51 -5.39
N GLU A 82 -17.46 8.31 -6.67
CA GLU A 82 -18.32 7.21 -7.13
C GLU A 82 -17.73 5.83 -6.80
N ALA A 83 -16.40 5.66 -6.97
CA ALA A 83 -15.71 4.43 -6.64
C ALA A 83 -15.69 4.15 -5.13
N LEU A 84 -15.52 5.19 -4.31
CA LEU A 84 -15.60 5.11 -2.85
C LEU A 84 -17.04 4.81 -2.41
N ASP A 85 -18.05 5.46 -2.97
CA ASP A 85 -19.45 5.17 -2.64
C ASP A 85 -19.84 3.74 -3.01
N SER A 86 -19.34 3.23 -4.15
CA SER A 86 -19.65 1.87 -4.56
C SER A 86 -19.04 0.78 -3.67
N GLN A 87 -17.87 1.02 -3.05
CA GLN A 87 -17.18 0.01 -2.23
C GLN A 87 -17.28 0.28 -0.72
N LEU A 88 -17.42 1.54 -0.34
CA LEU A 88 -17.32 2.07 1.01
C LEU A 88 -18.44 3.08 1.32
N GLY A 89 -19.54 3.12 0.55
CA GLY A 89 -20.66 4.04 0.77
C GLY A 89 -21.34 3.91 2.15
N ASP A 90 -21.15 2.78 2.85
CA ASP A 90 -21.60 2.59 4.23
C ASP A 90 -20.88 3.53 5.22
N PHE A 91 -19.70 4.06 4.86
CA PHE A 91 -18.95 5.01 5.68
C PHE A 91 -19.44 6.45 5.52
N ALA A 92 -20.20 6.75 4.45
CA ALA A 92 -20.71 8.09 4.14
C ALA A 92 -19.63 9.18 4.23
N PHE A 93 -18.53 9.01 3.49
CA PHE A 93 -17.42 9.96 3.48
C PHE A 93 -17.88 11.34 2.98
N PRO A 94 -17.53 12.45 3.67
CA PRO A 94 -17.83 13.78 3.18
C PRO A 94 -17.00 14.11 1.94
N ASP A 95 -17.52 14.97 1.07
CA ASP A 95 -16.81 15.38 -0.16
C ASP A 95 -15.40 15.93 0.13
N GLU A 96 -15.24 16.67 1.23
CA GLU A 96 -13.94 17.21 1.68
C GLU A 96 -12.90 16.11 1.89
N PHE A 97 -13.29 14.99 2.51
CA PHE A 97 -12.40 13.84 2.71
C PHE A 97 -12.01 13.20 1.37
N VAL A 98 -12.95 13.09 0.43
CA VAL A 98 -12.67 12.55 -0.91
C VAL A 98 -11.67 13.44 -1.65
N PHE A 99 -11.82 14.76 -1.56
CA PHE A 99 -10.86 15.71 -2.13
C PHE A 99 -9.47 15.62 -1.48
N ASP A 100 -9.40 15.48 -0.15
CA ASP A 100 -8.14 15.31 0.58
C ASP A 100 -7.42 14.02 0.20
N VAL A 101 -8.14 12.90 0.08
CA VAL A 101 -7.61 11.61 -0.36
C VAL A 101 -7.12 11.71 -1.81
N TRP A 102 -7.92 12.28 -2.70
CA TRP A 102 -7.53 12.52 -4.08
C TRP A 102 -6.26 13.37 -4.18
N GLY A 103 -6.19 14.45 -3.40
CA GLY A 103 -5.03 15.32 -3.29
C GLY A 103 -3.80 14.58 -2.77
N ALA A 104 -3.94 13.77 -1.72
CA ALA A 104 -2.86 12.98 -1.13
C ALA A 104 -2.26 11.99 -2.13
N ILE A 105 -3.11 11.31 -2.90
CA ILE A 105 -2.71 10.39 -3.96
C ILE A 105 -2.03 11.15 -5.11
N GLY A 106 -2.58 12.31 -5.51
CA GLY A 106 -2.00 13.17 -6.55
C GLY A 106 -0.63 13.74 -6.17
N ASP A 107 -0.48 14.24 -4.96
CA ASP A 107 0.75 14.82 -4.43
C ASP A 107 1.86 13.79 -4.37
N ALA A 108 1.54 12.59 -3.87
CA ALA A 108 2.51 11.52 -3.82
C ALA A 108 2.87 11.07 -5.27
N LYS A 109 1.94 11.13 -6.26
CA LYS A 109 2.19 10.78 -7.69
C LYS A 109 3.21 11.72 -8.31
N VAL A 110 3.17 12.99 -7.93
CA VAL A 110 4.07 14.06 -8.42
C VAL A 110 5.38 14.10 -7.63
N GLY A 111 5.49 13.37 -6.52
CA GLY A 111 6.67 13.41 -5.64
C GLY A 111 6.80 14.71 -4.84
N ARG A 112 5.72 15.47 -4.70
CA ARG A 112 5.67 16.64 -3.80
C ARG A 112 5.33 16.14 -2.39
N CYS A 113 6.38 15.91 -1.61
CA CYS A 113 6.32 15.72 -0.16
C CYS A 113 7.19 16.79 0.51
#